data_AF-A0A183CQS8-F1
#
_entry.id   AF-A0A183CQS8-F1
#
_cell.length_a   1.000
_cell.length_b   1.000
_cell.length_c   1.000
_cell.angle_alpha   90.00
_cell.angle_beta   90.00
_cell.angle_gamma   90.00
#
_symmetry.space_group_name_H-M   'P 1'
#
loop_
_entity.id
_entity.type
_entity.pdbx_description
1 polymer ?
#
loop_
_entity_poly.entity_id
_entity_poly.type
_entity_poly.pdbx_seq_one_letter_code
_entity_poly.pdbx_strand_id
1 'polypeptide(L)'
;MNWRLLDRNLTDRGDGSAIGLRRQIETAMTAAGIVVDGGPIRLLTMPRLLGWAFNPLSVFFCYGRDMSLKAILWEVDNTFGQRHSYLIPVEVGKETEIVQRCDKAFYVSPFMDMDLRYVFRVVPPGDRLKIVIETFDDDGIVLTARHLGRRVELTDGALLKAFATIPFLTLKVVLGIHWEALKIWLKGVRLKKQNTRLKGSAGMGTWLINRLLNNIERGRLRVTLPGGGTFEKSGDSEGSEAILVLHNWRAIRRVLVNGDIGFAEGFIENDWSTPDLTALIRFAAQNQDAFARSTRGSLPMRLINRMAHALNANTRRGSRRNIEAHYDLGNEFYRQWLDPSMLYSSAIFDDTTPTLEAAQRKKLERIAEKLQLT
;
A
#
# COMPACT_ATOMS: atom_id res chain seq x y z
N MET A 1 16.03 -9.37 17.34
CA MET A 1 15.41 -8.03 17.22
C MET A 1 16.10 -7.14 18.24
N ASN A 2 17.03 -6.29 17.79
CA ASN A 2 17.79 -5.40 18.69
C ASN A 2 16.94 -4.15 18.96
N TRP A 3 16.40 -4.03 20.17
CA TRP A 3 15.63 -2.87 20.59
C TRP A 3 16.59 -1.73 20.93
N ARG A 4 16.64 -0.70 20.08
CA ARG A 4 17.35 0.55 20.36
C ARG A 4 16.33 1.65 20.59
N LEU A 5 16.53 2.46 21.62
CA LEU A 5 15.68 3.62 21.94
C LEU A 5 15.59 4.59 20.76
N LEU A 6 16.74 4.81 20.09
CA LEU A 6 16.88 5.59 18.89
C LEU A 6 17.70 4.80 17.87
N ASP A 7 17.18 4.66 16.66
CA ASP A 7 17.88 3.94 15.57
C ASP A 7 17.94 4.78 14.29
N ARG A 8 19.09 4.70 13.61
CA ARG A 8 19.38 5.38 12.34
C ARG A 8 19.41 4.33 11.24
N ASN A 9 18.25 3.85 10.83
CA ASN A 9 18.17 2.95 9.68
C ASN A 9 18.03 3.76 8.39
N LEU A 10 19.11 3.85 7.61
CA LEU A 10 19.14 4.64 6.38
C LEU A 10 18.25 4.06 5.27
N THR A 11 17.84 2.78 5.38
CA THR A 11 16.87 2.20 4.43
C THR A 11 15.45 2.74 4.61
N ASP A 12 15.19 3.48 5.69
CA ASP A 12 13.95 4.25 5.85
C ASP A 12 13.84 5.42 4.88
N ARG A 13 14.87 5.68 4.09
CA ARG A 13 15.00 6.82 3.18
C ARG A 13 15.34 6.33 1.78
N GLY A 14 15.12 7.19 0.78
CA GLY A 14 15.36 6.85 -0.62
C GLY A 14 14.39 5.79 -1.13
N ASP A 15 14.83 4.91 -2.02
CA ASP A 15 14.01 3.84 -2.61
C ASP A 15 13.86 2.58 -1.75
N GLY A 16 14.48 2.54 -0.56
CA GLY A 16 14.47 1.40 0.34
C GLY A 16 15.31 0.20 -0.12
N SER A 17 16.09 0.34 -1.20
CA SER A 17 16.99 -0.69 -1.72
C SER A 17 18.26 -0.81 -0.88
N ALA A 18 19.06 -1.85 -1.18
CA ALA A 18 20.40 -2.02 -0.61
C ALA A 18 21.42 -1.01 -1.15
N ILE A 19 21.05 -0.18 -2.15
CA ILE A 19 21.93 0.87 -2.67
C ILE A 19 22.08 1.94 -1.59
N GLY A 20 23.31 2.30 -1.26
CA GLY A 20 23.59 3.32 -0.25
C GLY A 20 22.88 4.64 -0.55
N LEU A 21 22.20 5.20 0.44
CA LEU A 21 21.36 6.41 0.33
C LEU A 21 22.09 7.59 -0.34
N ARG A 22 23.38 7.78 -0.02
CA ARG A 22 24.22 8.80 -0.65
C ARG A 22 24.25 8.65 -2.17
N ARG A 23 24.50 7.43 -2.67
CA ARG A 23 24.57 7.15 -4.12
C ARG A 23 23.23 7.43 -4.79
N GLN A 24 22.11 7.14 -4.12
CA GLN A 24 20.79 7.42 -4.68
C GLN A 24 20.56 8.92 -4.86
N ILE A 25 20.94 9.73 -3.86
CA ILE A 25 20.82 11.20 -3.91
C ILE A 25 21.76 11.76 -4.99
N GLU A 26 23.01 11.30 -5.05
CA GLU A 26 23.97 11.71 -6.08
C GLU A 26 23.50 11.34 -7.49
N THR A 27 22.82 10.19 -7.65
CA THR A 27 22.21 9.79 -8.92
C THR A 27 21.07 10.74 -9.30
N ALA A 28 20.21 11.10 -8.34
CA ALA A 28 19.15 12.08 -8.57
C ALA A 28 19.71 13.47 -8.92
N MET A 29 20.77 13.91 -8.23
CA MET A 29 21.49 15.16 -8.53
C MET A 29 22.04 15.17 -9.96
N THR A 30 22.72 14.09 -10.36
CA THR A 30 23.25 13.92 -11.71
C THR A 30 22.13 13.97 -12.75
N ALA A 31 21.01 13.28 -12.51
CA ALA A 31 19.84 13.29 -13.40
C ALA A 31 19.20 14.69 -13.54
N ALA A 32 19.33 15.55 -12.53
CA ALA A 32 18.88 16.94 -12.55
C ALA A 32 19.94 17.91 -13.10
N GLY A 33 21.05 17.43 -13.65
CA GLY A 33 22.12 18.25 -14.21
C GLY A 33 23.03 18.92 -13.18
N ILE A 34 23.00 18.47 -11.92
CA ILE A 34 23.79 19.04 -10.83
C ILE A 34 25.10 18.27 -10.69
N VAL A 35 26.23 18.98 -10.71
CA VAL A 35 27.57 18.38 -10.58
C VAL A 35 27.75 17.81 -9.18
N VAL A 36 28.02 16.51 -9.10
CA VAL A 36 28.37 15.82 -7.86
C VAL A 36 29.89 15.83 -7.70
N ASP A 37 30.40 16.63 -6.77
CA ASP A 37 31.83 16.68 -6.44
C ASP A 37 32.17 15.88 -5.17
N GLY A 38 31.18 15.29 -4.50
CA GLY A 38 31.36 14.53 -3.28
C GLY A 38 31.32 15.37 -1.99
N GLY A 39 30.82 16.60 -2.04
CA GLY A 39 30.49 17.38 -0.85
C GLY A 39 29.50 16.71 0.11
N PRO A 40 29.30 17.28 1.32
CA PRO A 40 28.48 16.66 2.34
C PRO A 40 26.98 16.72 2.00
N ILE A 41 26.24 15.68 2.42
CA ILE A 41 24.78 15.65 2.39
C ILE A 41 24.28 15.62 3.83
N ARG A 42 23.45 16.59 4.22
CA ARG A 42 22.89 16.68 5.57
C ARG A 42 21.41 16.36 5.55
N LEU A 43 20.97 15.50 6.45
CA LEU A 43 19.60 15.03 6.55
C LEU A 43 18.90 15.65 7.78
N LEU A 44 17.76 16.30 7.53
CA LEU A 44 16.78 16.65 8.54
C LEU A 44 15.66 15.61 8.51
N THR A 45 15.54 14.83 9.58
CA THR A 45 14.53 13.77 9.72
C THR A 45 14.33 13.43 11.21
N MET A 46 13.25 12.72 11.56
CA MET A 46 13.12 12.13 12.89
C MET A 46 13.71 10.71 12.93
N PRO A 47 14.43 10.35 14.00
CA PRO A 47 14.94 8.99 14.19
C PRO A 47 13.81 8.00 14.49
N ARG A 48 14.08 6.70 14.33
CA ARG A 48 13.16 5.66 14.82
C ARG A 48 13.08 5.72 16.34
N LEU A 49 11.86 5.72 16.87
CA LEU A 49 11.57 5.60 18.31
C LEU A 49 10.99 4.21 18.56
N LEU A 50 11.66 3.40 19.38
CA LEU A 50 11.24 2.03 19.71
C LEU A 50 10.95 1.15 18.47
N GLY A 51 11.72 1.36 17.39
CA GLY A 51 11.57 0.62 16.13
C GLY A 51 10.54 1.19 15.15
N TRP A 52 9.78 2.23 15.55
CA TRP A 52 8.80 2.90 14.70
C TRP A 52 9.34 4.23 14.19
N ALA A 53 9.20 4.49 12.88
CA ALA A 53 9.43 5.80 12.28
C ALA A 53 8.30 6.15 11.32
N PHE A 54 7.84 7.39 11.38
CA PHE A 54 7.00 8.00 10.35
C PHE A 54 7.48 9.44 10.18
N ASN A 55 8.04 9.76 9.02
CA ASN A 55 8.56 11.09 8.70
C ASN A 55 7.79 11.64 7.50
N PRO A 56 6.73 12.43 7.70
CA PRO A 56 5.93 12.94 6.58
C PRO A 56 6.76 13.82 5.63
N LEU A 57 7.84 14.40 6.14
CA LEU A 57 8.82 15.15 5.37
C LEU A 57 10.23 14.85 5.90
N SER A 58 11.15 14.49 5.00
CA SER A 58 12.59 14.48 5.24
C SER A 58 13.27 15.40 4.22
N VAL A 59 14.23 16.18 4.68
CA VAL A 59 14.90 17.18 3.83
C VAL A 59 16.39 16.88 3.77
N PHE A 60 16.91 16.73 2.55
CA PHE A 60 18.33 16.54 2.30
C PHE A 60 18.94 17.81 1.71
N PHE A 61 19.89 18.39 2.43
CA PHE A 61 20.68 19.53 2.00
C PHE A 61 21.96 19.03 1.35
N CYS A 62 22.10 19.23 0.04
CA CYS A 62 23.19 18.70 -0.76
C CYS A 62 24.22 19.81 -1.04
N TYR A 63 25.41 19.69 -0.45
CA TYR A 63 26.47 20.68 -0.56
C TYR A 63 27.56 20.22 -1.53
N GLY A 64 28.24 21.18 -2.15
CA GLY A 64 29.52 20.95 -2.83
C GLY A 64 30.69 20.81 -1.84
N ARG A 65 31.88 20.44 -2.33
CA ARG A 65 33.12 20.45 -1.54
C ARG A 65 33.48 21.85 -1.05
N ASP A 66 33.06 22.87 -1.79
CA ASP A 66 33.17 24.29 -1.43
C ASP A 66 32.20 24.71 -0.31
N MET A 67 31.42 23.78 0.24
CA MET A 67 30.36 24.02 1.24
C MET A 67 29.22 24.93 0.77
N SER A 68 29.16 25.25 -0.52
CA SER A 68 27.99 25.92 -1.09
C SER A 68 26.85 24.92 -1.26
N LEU A 69 25.62 25.35 -0.97
CA LEU A 69 24.45 24.50 -1.12
C LEU A 69 24.07 24.44 -2.60
N LYS A 70 24.09 23.24 -3.19
CA LYS A 70 23.82 23.03 -4.62
C LYS A 70 22.37 22.63 -4.89
N ALA A 71 21.76 21.85 -3.99
CA ALA A 71 20.41 21.33 -4.17
C ALA A 71 19.74 21.01 -2.84
N ILE A 72 18.41 20.95 -2.85
CA ILE A 72 17.61 20.42 -1.76
C ILE A 72 16.70 19.32 -2.30
N LEU A 73 16.73 18.15 -1.66
CA LEU A 73 15.80 17.06 -1.94
C LEU A 73 14.75 17.00 -0.84
N TRP A 74 13.49 17.20 -1.22
CA TRP A 74 12.32 17.11 -0.37
C TRP A 74 11.70 15.72 -0.53
N GLU A 75 11.93 14.84 0.44
CA GLU A 75 11.33 13.51 0.46
C GLU A 75 10.04 13.56 1.28
N VAL A 76 8.94 13.20 0.63
CA VAL A 76 7.59 13.21 1.22
C VAL A 76 7.08 11.79 1.32
N ASP A 77 6.81 11.35 2.54
CA ASP A 77 6.15 10.07 2.83
C ASP A 77 4.65 10.34 3.09
N ASN A 78 3.75 9.60 2.45
CA ASN A 78 2.32 9.69 2.74
C ASN A 78 1.85 8.61 3.73
N THR A 79 0.66 8.79 4.29
CA THR A 79 0.05 7.81 5.21
C THR A 79 -0.35 6.50 4.52
N PHE A 80 -0.18 6.39 3.20
CA PHE A 80 -0.43 5.18 2.41
C PHE A 80 0.85 4.36 2.18
N GLY A 81 1.98 4.75 2.78
CA GLY A 81 3.26 4.04 2.66
C GLY A 81 3.96 4.26 1.32
N GLN A 82 3.56 5.29 0.58
CA GLN A 82 4.24 5.73 -0.64
C GLN A 82 5.20 6.87 -0.32
N ARG A 83 6.19 7.04 -1.19
CA ARG A 83 7.21 8.08 -1.07
C ARG A 83 7.42 8.77 -2.41
N HIS A 84 7.70 10.06 -2.36
CA HIS A 84 8.12 10.81 -3.52
C HIS A 84 9.17 11.85 -3.14
N SER A 85 10.10 12.12 -4.06
CA SER A 85 11.21 13.02 -3.84
C SER A 85 11.19 14.15 -4.87
N TYR A 86 11.14 15.39 -4.38
CA TYR A 86 11.32 16.58 -5.21
C TYR A 86 12.75 17.07 -5.04
N LEU A 87 13.61 16.84 -6.03
CA LEU A 87 14.94 17.42 -6.06
C LEU A 87 14.89 18.75 -6.81
N ILE A 88 15.25 19.84 -6.13
CA ILE A 88 15.23 21.17 -6.71
C ILE A 88 16.64 21.79 -6.56
N PRO A 89 17.28 22.23 -7.64
CA PRO A 89 18.53 22.98 -7.58
C PRO A 89 18.38 24.25 -6.74
N VAL A 90 19.47 24.71 -6.14
CA VAL A 90 19.52 26.02 -5.49
C VAL A 90 20.14 27.01 -6.46
N GLU A 91 19.40 28.05 -6.82
CA GLU A 91 19.94 29.16 -7.61
C GLU A 91 21.01 29.89 -6.80
N VAL A 92 22.12 30.22 -7.44
CA VAL A 92 23.27 30.86 -6.78
C VAL A 92 22.87 32.29 -6.40
N GLY A 93 22.59 32.51 -5.12
CA GLY A 93 22.30 33.82 -4.54
C GLY A 93 22.88 33.95 -3.14
N LYS A 94 23.18 35.18 -2.72
CA LYS A 94 23.64 35.49 -1.33
C LYS A 94 22.48 35.50 -0.32
N GLU A 95 21.33 34.95 -0.67
CA GLU A 95 20.13 35.04 0.14
C GLU A 95 20.21 34.08 1.33
N THR A 96 19.87 34.61 2.51
CA THR A 96 19.76 33.83 3.74
C THR A 96 18.57 32.86 3.73
N GLU A 97 17.58 33.10 2.89
CA GLU A 97 16.39 32.26 2.69
C GLU A 97 16.33 31.80 1.24
N ILE A 98 16.07 30.53 1.02
CA ILE A 98 15.99 29.92 -0.30
C ILE A 98 14.52 29.69 -0.61
N VAL A 99 14.09 30.11 -1.80
CA VAL A 99 12.73 29.91 -2.29
C VAL A 99 12.75 28.96 -3.48
N GLN A 100 12.09 27.80 -3.35
CA GLN A 100 11.98 26.78 -4.38
C GLN A 100 10.53 26.55 -4.75
N ARG A 101 10.26 26.28 -6.03
CA ARG A 101 8.91 26.06 -6.55
C ARG A 101 8.84 24.78 -7.35
N CYS A 102 7.74 24.04 -7.21
CA CYS A 102 7.43 22.92 -8.08
C CYS A 102 5.92 22.64 -8.12
N ASP A 103 5.47 21.98 -9.18
CA ASP A 103 4.11 21.45 -9.24
C ASP A 103 3.96 20.25 -8.31
N LYS A 104 2.78 20.09 -7.73
CA LYS A 104 2.45 18.98 -6.84
C LYS A 104 2.29 17.70 -7.65
N ALA A 105 3.34 16.88 -7.63
CA ALA A 105 3.33 15.58 -8.29
C ALA A 105 2.95 14.42 -7.35
N PHE A 106 2.65 14.66 -6.07
CA PHE A 106 2.44 13.59 -5.09
C PHE A 106 1.15 13.74 -4.29
N TYR A 107 0.44 12.62 -4.12
CA TYR A 107 -0.81 12.54 -3.38
C TYR A 107 -0.54 12.32 -1.90
N VAL A 108 -0.67 13.39 -1.11
CA VAL A 108 -0.36 13.42 0.32
C VAL A 108 -1.59 13.53 1.22
N SER A 109 -2.71 14.03 0.69
CA SER A 109 -3.95 14.25 1.45
C SER A 109 -5.17 14.00 0.55
N PRO A 110 -6.23 13.34 1.06
CA PRO A 110 -7.47 13.15 0.32
C PRO A 110 -8.35 14.39 0.22
N PHE A 111 -7.93 15.51 0.81
CA PHE A 111 -8.65 16.78 0.78
C PHE A 111 -7.98 17.84 -0.09
N MET A 112 -6.85 17.50 -0.75
CA MET A 112 -6.12 18.42 -1.62
C MET A 112 -6.13 17.90 -3.05
N ASP A 113 -6.34 18.82 -3.99
CA ASP A 113 -6.26 18.51 -5.41
C ASP A 113 -4.81 18.21 -5.86
N MET A 114 -4.67 17.66 -7.06
CA MET A 114 -3.36 17.39 -7.67
C MET A 114 -2.84 18.59 -8.45
N ASP A 115 -3.74 19.44 -8.94
CA ASP A 115 -3.39 20.66 -9.66
C ASP A 115 -3.08 21.78 -8.67
N LEU A 116 -1.95 21.63 -7.96
CA LEU A 116 -1.49 22.57 -6.95
C LEU A 116 0.00 22.85 -7.15
N ARG A 117 0.46 24.01 -6.71
CA ARG A 117 1.86 24.43 -6.76
C ARG A 117 2.42 24.56 -5.36
N TYR A 118 3.59 23.99 -5.12
CA TYR A 118 4.34 24.17 -3.89
C TYR A 118 5.34 25.31 -4.02
N VAL A 119 5.38 26.16 -2.99
CA VAL A 119 6.44 27.13 -2.76
C VAL A 119 7.10 26.79 -1.42
N PHE A 120 8.33 26.27 -1.48
CA PHE A 120 9.15 25.99 -0.31
C PHE A 120 10.01 27.20 -0.01
N ARG A 121 9.94 27.69 1.23
CA ARG A 121 10.86 28.72 1.76
C ARG A 121 11.65 28.09 2.88
N VAL A 122 12.96 28.08 2.75
CA VAL A 122 13.83 27.39 3.70
C VAL A 122 15.07 28.20 4.01
N VAL A 123 15.38 28.27 5.30
CA VAL A 123 16.70 28.73 5.76
C VAL A 123 17.53 27.47 6.00
N PRO A 124 18.68 27.29 5.31
CA PRO A 124 19.57 26.15 5.55
C PRO A 124 19.89 25.98 7.03
N PRO A 125 20.07 24.74 7.51
CA PRO A 125 20.17 24.45 8.93
C PRO A 125 21.40 25.11 9.57
N GLY A 126 21.14 26.06 10.46
CA GLY A 126 22.10 26.68 11.39
C GLY A 126 21.60 26.56 12.84
N ASP A 127 21.68 27.64 13.63
CA ASP A 127 21.13 27.66 14.99
C ASP A 127 19.59 27.65 15.02
N ARG A 128 18.97 28.08 13.92
CA ARG A 128 17.53 28.06 13.72
C ARG A 128 17.20 27.28 12.46
N LEU A 129 16.08 26.59 12.51
CA LEU A 129 15.47 25.93 11.36
C LEU A 129 14.16 26.66 11.04
N LYS A 130 14.01 27.04 9.77
CA LYS A 130 12.76 27.56 9.22
C LYS A 130 12.47 26.85 7.91
N ILE A 131 11.38 26.10 7.88
CA ILE A 131 10.79 25.55 6.66
C ILE A 131 9.35 26.04 6.61
N VAL A 132 8.98 26.69 5.51
CA VAL A 132 7.61 27.08 5.21
C VAL A 132 7.25 26.47 3.87
N ILE A 133 6.11 25.78 3.81
CA ILE A 133 5.60 25.18 2.59
C ILE A 133 4.23 25.81 2.34
N GLU A 134 4.15 26.60 1.30
CA GLU A 134 2.91 27.22 0.84
C GLU A 134 2.41 26.41 -0.36
N THR A 135 1.14 26.02 -0.31
CA THR A 135 0.46 25.31 -1.40
C THR A 135 -0.52 26.27 -2.04
N PHE A 136 -0.45 26.46 -3.35
CA PHE A 136 -1.31 27.34 -4.13
C PHE A 136 -2.16 26.56 -5.13
N ASP A 137 -3.38 27.02 -5.36
CA ASP A 137 -4.19 26.69 -6.55
C ASP A 137 -4.23 27.90 -7.50
N ASP A 138 -5.25 27.99 -8.35
CA ASP A 138 -5.48 29.14 -9.23
C ASP A 138 -6.11 30.35 -8.49
N ASP A 139 -6.81 30.10 -7.38
CA ASP A 139 -7.54 31.11 -6.59
C ASP A 139 -6.68 31.73 -5.47
N GLY A 140 -5.58 31.08 -5.07
CA GLY A 140 -4.62 31.62 -4.11
C GLY A 140 -3.96 30.56 -3.22
N ILE A 141 -3.69 30.93 -1.96
CA ILE A 141 -3.05 30.02 -0.98
C ILE A 141 -4.11 29.06 -0.42
N VAL A 142 -3.87 27.76 -0.61
CA VAL A 142 -4.70 26.67 -0.06
C VAL A 142 -4.23 26.28 1.33
N LEU A 143 -2.91 26.19 1.54
CA LEU A 143 -2.32 25.69 2.78
C LEU A 143 -0.95 26.30 3.04
N THR A 144 -0.69 26.66 4.29
CA THR A 144 0.65 27.01 4.76
C THR A 144 1.06 26.09 5.90
N ALA A 145 2.08 25.27 5.69
CA ALA A 145 2.72 24.47 6.73
C ALA A 145 4.02 25.14 7.16
N ARG A 146 4.27 25.21 8.48
CA ARG A 146 5.48 25.83 9.05
C ARG A 146 6.14 24.85 10.01
N HIS A 147 7.44 24.63 9.82
CA HIS A 147 8.28 23.91 10.75
C HIS A 147 9.39 24.85 11.22
N LEU A 148 9.29 25.26 12.48
CA LEU A 148 10.24 26.17 13.13
C LEU A 148 10.94 25.42 14.27
N GLY A 149 12.26 25.52 14.32
CA GLY A 149 13.06 24.82 15.32
C GLY A 149 14.27 25.62 15.76
N ARG A 150 14.78 25.29 16.94
CA ARG A 150 16.10 25.74 17.42
C ARG A 150 16.99 24.52 17.52
N ARG A 151 18.24 24.65 17.08
CA ARG A 151 19.22 23.58 17.18
C ARG A 151 19.53 23.31 18.64
N VAL A 152 19.54 22.04 19.01
CA VAL A 152 20.04 21.54 20.29
C VAL A 152 21.06 20.47 19.97
N GLU A 153 22.15 20.45 20.71
CA GLU A 153 23.15 19.40 20.56
C GLU A 153 22.57 18.04 20.92
N LEU A 154 22.98 17.02 20.17
CA LEU A 154 22.44 15.68 20.29
C LEU A 154 23.17 14.93 21.42
N THR A 155 22.96 15.37 22.65
CA THR A 155 23.52 14.75 23.87
C THR A 155 22.54 13.72 24.44
N ASP A 156 23.06 12.74 25.20
CA ASP A 156 22.23 11.70 25.81
C ASP A 156 21.14 12.30 26.72
N GLY A 157 21.46 13.35 27.47
CA GLY A 157 20.49 14.07 28.30
C GLY A 157 19.40 14.77 27.48
N ALA A 158 19.75 15.37 26.34
CA ALA A 158 18.77 15.98 25.44
C ALA A 158 17.85 14.94 24.81
N LEU A 159 18.40 13.78 24.41
CA LEU A 159 17.65 12.66 23.85
C LEU A 159 16.71 12.02 24.88
N LEU A 160 17.18 11.80 26.12
CA LEU A 160 16.35 11.26 27.21
C LEU A 160 15.22 12.22 27.57
N LYS A 161 15.52 13.53 27.64
CA LYS A 161 14.51 14.57 27.88
C LYS A 161 13.47 14.58 26.76
N ALA A 162 13.90 14.55 25.49
CA ALA A 162 13.00 14.52 24.33
C ALA A 162 12.09 13.28 24.36
N PHE A 163 12.65 12.10 24.65
CA PHE A 163 11.89 10.86 24.82
C PHE A 163 10.86 10.97 25.95
N ALA A 164 11.26 11.45 27.13
CA ALA A 164 10.37 11.58 28.28
C ALA A 164 9.25 12.61 28.05
N THR A 165 9.51 13.69 27.30
CA THR A 165 8.48 14.68 26.99
C THR A 165 7.41 14.16 26.04
N ILE A 166 7.73 13.21 25.15
CA ILE A 166 6.76 12.71 24.15
C ILE A 166 6.99 11.22 23.81
N PRO A 167 6.80 10.28 24.75
CA PRO A 167 7.17 8.86 24.58
C PRO A 167 6.37 8.14 23.48
N PHE A 168 5.19 8.65 23.14
CA PHE A 168 4.32 8.11 22.09
C PHE A 168 4.14 9.08 20.92
N LEU A 169 5.14 9.93 20.63
CA LEU A 169 5.05 10.97 19.58
C LEU A 169 4.54 10.41 18.25
N THR A 170 5.11 9.29 17.77
CA THR A 170 4.73 8.68 16.50
C THR A 170 3.26 8.26 16.50
N LEU A 171 2.78 7.60 17.56
CA LEU A 171 1.39 7.17 17.67
C LEU A 171 0.44 8.37 17.79
N LYS A 172 0.81 9.37 18.60
CA LYS A 172 0.06 10.63 18.76
C LYS A 172 -0.05 11.39 17.44
N VAL A 173 1.01 11.44 16.64
CA VAL A 173 1.02 12.07 15.32
C VAL A 173 0.10 11.34 14.36
N VAL A 174 0.21 10.01 14.25
CA VAL A 174 -0.66 9.21 13.38
C VAL A 174 -2.12 9.36 13.80
N LEU A 175 -2.45 9.19 15.08
CA LEU A 175 -3.82 9.38 15.58
C LEU A 175 -4.32 10.81 15.35
N GLY A 176 -3.47 11.81 15.57
CA GLY A 176 -3.80 13.22 15.32
C GLY A 176 -4.12 13.50 13.85
N ILE A 177 -3.34 12.94 12.91
CA ILE A 177 -3.60 13.07 11.47
C ILE A 177 -4.97 12.48 11.11
N HIS A 178 -5.29 11.29 11.63
CA HIS A 178 -6.59 10.65 11.36
C HIS A 178 -7.75 11.42 12.01
N TRP A 179 -7.54 11.99 13.20
CA TRP A 179 -8.54 12.80 13.90
C TRP A 179 -8.84 14.11 13.17
N GLU A 180 -7.81 14.82 12.69
CA GLU A 180 -8.01 16.02 11.87
C GLU A 180 -8.68 15.67 10.54
N ALA A 181 -8.30 14.56 9.89
CA ALA A 181 -8.96 14.09 8.68
C ALA A 181 -10.45 13.81 8.90
N LEU A 182 -10.81 13.17 10.02
CA LEU A 182 -12.21 12.94 10.40
C LEU A 182 -12.96 14.25 10.62
N LYS A 183 -12.37 15.23 11.32
CA LYS A 183 -12.98 16.56 11.52
C LYS A 183 -13.22 17.29 10.20
N ILE A 184 -12.28 17.23 9.26
CA ILE A 184 -12.42 17.84 7.93
C ILE A 184 -13.53 17.15 7.14
N TRP A 185 -13.60 15.82 7.21
CA TRP A 185 -14.67 15.05 6.58
C TRP A 185 -16.05 15.36 7.17
N LEU A 186 -16.17 15.46 8.51
CA LEU A 186 -17.40 15.86 9.19
C LEU A 186 -17.85 17.30 8.84
N LYS A 187 -16.91 18.17 8.43
CA LYS A 187 -17.21 19.51 7.90
C LYS A 187 -17.71 19.51 6.44
N GLY A 188 -17.91 18.33 5.85
CA GLY A 188 -18.48 18.17 4.51
C GLY A 188 -17.48 18.31 3.36
N VAL A 189 -16.17 18.36 3.64
CA VAL A 189 -15.15 18.40 2.58
C VAL A 189 -15.11 17.05 1.88
N ARG A 190 -15.37 17.07 0.56
CA ARG A 190 -15.41 15.86 -0.26
C ARG A 190 -14.02 15.24 -0.37
N LEU A 191 -13.95 13.93 -0.18
CA LEU A 191 -12.74 13.16 -0.44
C LEU A 191 -12.47 13.14 -1.94
N LYS A 192 -11.30 13.65 -2.34
CA LYS A 192 -10.80 13.54 -3.72
C LYS A 192 -10.22 12.14 -3.89
N LYS A 193 -10.66 11.41 -4.91
CA LYS A 193 -10.10 10.10 -5.23
C LYS A 193 -8.66 10.29 -5.74
N GLN A 194 -7.74 9.48 -5.24
CA GLN A 194 -6.42 9.36 -5.83
C GLN A 194 -6.58 8.84 -7.27
N ASN A 195 -6.48 9.73 -8.27
CA ASN A 195 -6.30 9.31 -9.65
C ASN A 195 -4.89 8.72 -9.76
N THR A 196 -4.79 7.40 -9.59
CA THR A 196 -3.55 6.64 -9.75
C THR A 196 -3.10 6.66 -11.22
N ARG A 197 -2.50 7.78 -11.63
CA ARG A 197 -1.51 7.86 -12.72
C ARG A 197 -0.22 8.44 -12.16
N LEU A 198 0.28 7.84 -11.09
CA LEU A 198 1.66 8.09 -10.65
C LEU A 198 2.52 6.93 -11.14
N LYS A 199 3.40 7.25 -12.10
CA LYS A 199 4.53 6.42 -12.52
C LYS A 199 5.48 6.26 -11.33
N GLY A 200 5.21 5.30 -10.44
CA GLY A 200 6.02 5.17 -9.22
C GLY A 200 5.49 4.16 -8.19
N SER A 201 5.21 2.93 -8.61
CA SER A 201 4.97 1.79 -7.67
C SER A 201 5.36 0.43 -8.26
N ALA A 202 5.89 0.41 -9.49
CA ALA A 202 6.25 -0.82 -10.19
C ALA A 202 7.50 -1.53 -9.61
N GLY A 203 8.19 -0.99 -8.60
CA GLY A 203 9.32 -1.68 -7.97
C GLY A 203 8.86 -2.73 -6.95
N MET A 204 8.28 -2.26 -5.84
CA MET A 204 7.89 -3.13 -4.72
C MET A 204 6.68 -4.01 -5.03
N GLY A 205 5.66 -3.49 -5.73
CA GLY A 205 4.48 -4.27 -6.06
C GLY A 205 4.81 -5.45 -6.99
N THR A 206 5.63 -5.20 -8.00
CA THR A 206 6.09 -6.22 -8.94
C THR A 206 7.05 -7.21 -8.29
N TRP A 207 7.95 -6.74 -7.41
CA TRP A 207 8.81 -7.62 -6.60
C TRP A 207 7.97 -8.55 -5.71
N LEU A 208 6.92 -8.03 -5.07
CA LEU A 208 6.07 -8.81 -4.18
C LEU A 208 5.22 -9.82 -4.94
N ILE A 209 4.65 -9.42 -6.08
CA ILE A 209 3.96 -10.33 -7.00
C ILE A 209 4.93 -11.44 -7.44
N ASN A 210 6.14 -11.09 -7.87
CA ASN A 210 7.14 -12.06 -8.28
C ASN A 210 7.47 -13.03 -7.13
N ARG A 211 7.59 -12.54 -5.89
CA ARG A 211 7.81 -13.39 -4.70
C ARG A 211 6.64 -14.32 -4.39
N LEU A 212 5.40 -13.85 -4.49
CA LEU A 212 4.20 -14.67 -4.26
C LEU A 212 4.06 -15.76 -5.33
N LEU A 213 4.38 -15.42 -6.58
CA LEU A 213 4.25 -16.29 -7.75
C LEU A 213 5.52 -17.10 -8.06
N ASN A 214 6.60 -16.96 -7.29
CA ASN A 214 7.84 -17.70 -7.51
C ASN A 214 7.71 -19.21 -7.23
N ASN A 215 6.66 -19.63 -6.54
CA ASN A 215 6.43 -21.02 -6.18
C ASN A 215 5.22 -21.61 -6.92
N ILE A 216 4.92 -21.18 -8.14
CA ILE A 216 3.90 -21.87 -8.94
C ILE A 216 4.44 -23.25 -9.30
N GLU A 217 3.69 -24.30 -9.00
CA GLU A 217 4.10 -25.69 -9.25
C GLU A 217 3.41 -26.25 -10.51
N ARG A 218 2.19 -25.80 -10.81
CA ARG A 218 1.36 -26.34 -11.90
C ARG A 218 0.79 -25.25 -12.80
N GLY A 219 0.86 -25.47 -14.11
CA GLY A 219 0.23 -24.61 -15.12
C GLY A 219 0.96 -23.29 -15.36
N ARG A 220 0.28 -22.34 -16.00
CA ARG A 220 0.87 -21.08 -16.49
C ARG A 220 -0.01 -19.90 -16.12
N LEU A 221 0.58 -18.86 -15.54
CA LEU A 221 -0.09 -17.61 -15.20
C LEU A 221 0.56 -16.44 -15.93
N ARG A 222 -0.23 -15.75 -16.75
CA ARG A 222 0.13 -14.45 -17.32
C ARG A 222 -0.50 -13.34 -16.50
N VAL A 223 0.30 -12.38 -16.06
CA VAL A 223 -0.18 -11.24 -15.27
C VAL A 223 0.09 -9.94 -16.01
N THR A 224 -0.94 -9.12 -16.16
CA THR A 224 -0.85 -7.75 -16.66
C THR A 224 -0.88 -6.79 -15.48
N LEU A 225 0.10 -5.89 -15.38
CA LEU A 225 0.29 -4.96 -14.27
C LEU A 225 -0.42 -3.61 -14.49
N PRO A 226 -0.67 -2.84 -13.42
CA PRO A 226 -1.13 -1.45 -13.52
C PRO A 226 -0.02 -0.60 -14.14
N GLY A 227 -0.14 -0.31 -15.44
CA GLY A 227 0.89 0.34 -16.25
C GLY A 227 1.23 -0.38 -17.56
N GLY A 228 0.61 -1.53 -17.82
CA GLY A 228 0.71 -2.24 -19.10
C GLY A 228 1.87 -3.24 -19.20
N GLY A 229 2.75 -3.30 -18.20
CA GLY A 229 3.77 -4.34 -18.13
C GLY A 229 3.15 -5.72 -17.95
N THR A 230 3.62 -6.72 -18.70
CA THR A 230 3.18 -8.10 -18.58
C THR A 230 4.34 -8.99 -18.15
N PHE A 231 4.07 -9.97 -17.30
CA PHE A 231 5.02 -11.05 -17.05
C PHE A 231 4.28 -12.38 -16.99
N GLU A 232 5.01 -13.46 -17.23
CA GLU A 232 4.49 -14.81 -17.28
C GLU A 232 5.26 -15.70 -16.31
N LYS A 233 4.55 -16.62 -15.67
CA LYS A 233 5.12 -17.63 -14.77
C LYS A 233 4.53 -18.98 -15.12
N SER A 234 5.40 -19.97 -15.19
CA SER A 234 5.03 -21.36 -15.44
C SER A 234 5.57 -22.22 -14.30
N GLY A 235 4.77 -23.18 -13.85
CA GLY A 235 5.23 -24.25 -12.98
C GLY A 235 5.88 -25.38 -13.78
N ASP A 236 6.55 -26.28 -13.07
CA ASP A 236 7.27 -27.43 -13.66
C ASP A 236 6.34 -28.56 -14.10
N SER A 237 5.08 -28.53 -13.69
CA SER A 237 4.07 -29.56 -13.99
C SER A 237 2.92 -29.03 -14.86
N GLU A 238 2.32 -29.93 -15.64
CA GLU A 238 1.14 -29.64 -16.45
C GLU A 238 -0.02 -29.13 -15.57
N GLY A 239 -0.75 -28.14 -16.06
CA GLY A 239 -1.83 -27.49 -15.30
C GLY A 239 -2.55 -26.42 -16.12
N SER A 240 -3.50 -25.74 -15.48
CA SER A 240 -4.35 -24.77 -16.17
C SER A 240 -3.57 -23.52 -16.60
N GLU A 241 -3.92 -22.97 -17.75
CA GLU A 241 -3.45 -21.63 -18.15
C GLU A 241 -4.43 -20.57 -17.66
N ALA A 242 -3.92 -19.52 -17.04
CA ALA A 242 -4.73 -18.46 -16.47
C ALA A 242 -4.14 -17.08 -16.78
N ILE A 243 -5.03 -16.09 -16.89
CA ILE A 243 -4.67 -14.70 -17.12
C ILE A 243 -5.23 -13.87 -15.97
N LEU A 244 -4.39 -13.04 -15.35
CA LEU A 244 -4.79 -12.07 -14.33
C LEU A 244 -4.44 -10.65 -14.81
N VAL A 245 -5.43 -9.77 -14.84
CA VAL A 245 -5.25 -8.37 -15.22
C VAL A 245 -5.44 -7.49 -13.99
N LEU A 246 -4.37 -6.87 -13.51
CA LEU A 246 -4.40 -5.96 -12.38
C LEU A 246 -4.63 -4.53 -12.88
N HIS A 247 -5.76 -3.94 -12.50
CA HIS A 247 -6.08 -2.55 -12.83
C HIS A 247 -5.47 -1.58 -11.82
N ASN A 248 -5.37 -2.00 -10.55
CA ASN A 248 -4.83 -1.18 -9.46
C ASN A 248 -3.95 -2.01 -8.51
N TRP A 249 -2.88 -1.41 -7.99
CA TRP A 249 -2.05 -1.99 -6.93
C TRP A 249 -2.81 -2.25 -5.62
N ARG A 250 -3.98 -1.62 -5.43
CA ARG A 250 -4.93 -1.91 -4.36
C ARG A 250 -5.33 -3.40 -4.32
N ALA A 251 -5.45 -4.07 -5.46
CA ALA A 251 -5.76 -5.51 -5.54
C ALA A 251 -4.78 -6.34 -4.69
N ILE A 252 -3.48 -6.09 -4.85
CA ILE A 252 -2.42 -6.80 -4.12
C ILE A 252 -2.49 -6.50 -2.63
N ARG A 253 -2.70 -5.24 -2.26
CA ARG A 253 -2.83 -4.84 -0.85
C ARG A 253 -4.03 -5.54 -0.18
N ARG A 254 -5.17 -5.66 -0.87
CA ARG A 254 -6.35 -6.37 -0.35
C ARG A 254 -6.06 -7.84 -0.09
N VAL A 255 -5.43 -8.52 -1.04
CA VAL A 255 -5.06 -9.95 -0.88
C VAL A 255 -4.13 -10.16 0.30
N LEU A 256 -3.20 -9.24 0.56
CA LEU A 256 -2.28 -9.35 1.70
C LEU A 256 -2.98 -9.17 3.06
N VAL A 257 -3.98 -8.29 3.14
CA VAL A 257 -4.66 -7.95 4.40
C VAL A 257 -5.82 -8.89 4.69
N ASN A 258 -6.61 -9.20 3.66
CA ASN A 258 -7.88 -9.94 3.77
C ASN A 258 -7.82 -11.34 3.13
N GLY A 259 -6.67 -11.77 2.63
CA GLY A 259 -6.50 -13.10 2.04
C GLY A 259 -7.37 -13.33 0.79
N ASP A 260 -8.00 -14.50 0.75
CA ASP A 260 -8.95 -14.96 -0.27
C ASP A 260 -10.19 -14.05 -0.39
N ILE A 261 -10.70 -13.54 0.73
CA ILE A 261 -11.80 -12.56 0.73
C ILE A 261 -11.37 -11.28 0.00
N GLY A 262 -10.15 -10.80 0.28
CA GLY A 262 -9.58 -9.63 -0.40
C GLY A 262 -9.39 -9.84 -1.91
N PHE A 263 -9.12 -11.07 -2.33
CA PHE A 263 -9.07 -11.44 -3.75
C PHE A 263 -10.47 -11.35 -4.38
N ALA A 264 -11.49 -11.94 -3.75
CA ALA A 264 -12.87 -11.90 -4.24
C ALA A 264 -13.45 -10.47 -4.30
N GLU A 265 -13.27 -9.67 -3.25
CA GLU A 265 -13.67 -8.26 -3.22
C GLU A 265 -12.99 -7.46 -4.35
N GLY A 266 -11.72 -7.76 -4.63
CA GLY A 266 -10.98 -7.11 -5.71
C GLY A 266 -11.56 -7.38 -7.10
N PHE A 267 -12.15 -8.56 -7.32
CA PHE A 267 -12.86 -8.87 -8.56
C PHE A 267 -14.17 -8.08 -8.66
N ILE A 268 -14.98 -8.11 -7.58
CA ILE A 268 -16.28 -7.44 -7.51
C ILE A 268 -16.12 -5.91 -7.71
N GLU A 269 -15.08 -5.32 -7.14
CA GLU A 269 -14.81 -3.88 -7.25
C GLU A 269 -14.00 -3.48 -8.51
N ASN A 270 -13.70 -4.41 -9.43
CA ASN A 270 -12.86 -4.18 -10.61
C ASN A 270 -11.42 -3.69 -10.30
N ASP A 271 -10.87 -4.04 -9.13
CA ASP A 271 -9.45 -3.82 -8.84
C ASP A 271 -8.56 -4.77 -9.69
N TRP A 272 -9.09 -5.93 -10.06
CA TRP A 272 -8.51 -6.86 -11.03
C TRP A 272 -9.61 -7.58 -11.84
N SER A 273 -9.25 -8.11 -13.01
CA SER A 273 -10.13 -8.89 -13.86
C SER A 273 -9.41 -10.07 -14.53
N THR A 274 -10.17 -10.92 -15.19
CA THR A 274 -9.67 -12.06 -15.96
C THR A 274 -10.65 -12.39 -17.09
N PRO A 275 -10.16 -12.82 -18.26
CA PRO A 275 -11.03 -13.29 -19.34
C PRO A 275 -11.73 -14.62 -19.00
N ASP A 276 -11.18 -15.42 -18.10
CA ASP A 276 -11.76 -16.70 -17.67
C ASP A 276 -11.56 -16.91 -16.16
N LEU A 277 -12.61 -16.60 -15.40
CA LEU A 277 -12.62 -16.74 -13.95
C LEU A 277 -12.49 -18.20 -13.51
N THR A 278 -13.06 -19.12 -14.27
CA THR A 278 -13.02 -20.55 -13.97
C THR A 278 -11.61 -21.08 -14.11
N ALA A 279 -10.91 -20.72 -15.19
CA ALA A 279 -9.51 -21.09 -15.41
C ALA A 279 -8.60 -20.51 -14.33
N LEU A 280 -8.81 -19.24 -13.93
CA LEU A 280 -8.02 -18.61 -12.87
C LEU A 280 -8.25 -19.26 -11.50
N ILE A 281 -9.50 -19.56 -11.13
CA ILE A 281 -9.82 -20.25 -9.87
C ILE A 281 -9.27 -21.69 -9.90
N ARG A 282 -9.35 -22.39 -11.03
CA ARG A 282 -8.80 -23.74 -11.18
C ARG A 282 -7.27 -23.73 -11.04
N PHE A 283 -6.59 -22.79 -11.68
CA PHE A 283 -5.15 -22.56 -11.50
C PHE A 283 -4.82 -22.28 -10.03
N ALA A 284 -5.61 -21.44 -9.37
CA ALA A 284 -5.41 -21.11 -7.95
C ALA A 284 -5.57 -22.33 -7.04
N ALA A 285 -6.60 -23.15 -7.27
CA ALA A 285 -6.85 -24.39 -6.53
C ALA A 285 -5.74 -25.42 -6.75
N GLN A 286 -5.24 -25.57 -7.98
CA GLN A 286 -4.12 -26.46 -8.31
C GLN A 286 -2.81 -26.06 -7.62
N ASN A 287 -2.65 -24.78 -7.25
CA ASN A 287 -1.46 -24.23 -6.60
C ASN A 287 -1.71 -23.81 -5.14
N GLN A 288 -2.84 -24.21 -4.53
CA GLN A 288 -3.26 -23.75 -3.20
C GLN A 288 -2.20 -23.99 -2.11
N ASP A 289 -1.53 -25.14 -2.14
CA ASP A 289 -0.51 -25.51 -1.15
C ASP A 289 0.77 -24.69 -1.30
N ALA A 290 1.10 -24.33 -2.53
CA ALA A 290 2.27 -23.52 -2.84
C ALA A 290 2.03 -22.05 -2.45
N PHE A 291 0.84 -21.51 -2.70
CA PHE A 291 0.43 -20.19 -2.20
C PHE A 291 0.35 -20.16 -0.67
N ALA A 292 -0.20 -21.21 -0.04
CA ALA A 292 -0.24 -21.34 1.42
C ALA A 292 1.17 -21.45 2.04
N ARG A 293 2.16 -22.01 1.35
CA ARG A 293 3.56 -22.02 1.80
C ARG A 293 4.23 -20.66 1.65
N SER A 294 4.00 -19.97 0.54
CA SER A 294 4.55 -18.63 0.28
C SER A 294 4.04 -17.59 1.30
N THR A 295 2.77 -17.70 1.72
CA THR A 295 2.17 -16.84 2.75
C THR A 295 2.58 -17.20 4.19
N ARG A 296 3.07 -18.43 4.44
CA ARG A 296 3.55 -18.90 5.76
C ARG A 296 4.96 -18.41 6.15
N GLY A 297 5.73 -17.86 5.22
CA GLY A 297 7.18 -17.65 5.36
C GLY A 297 7.65 -16.41 6.13
N SER A 298 6.78 -15.53 6.66
CA SER A 298 7.24 -14.37 7.44
C SER A 298 6.47 -14.19 8.76
N LEU A 299 7.20 -14.19 9.88
CA LEU A 299 6.65 -13.96 11.23
C LEU A 299 5.74 -12.71 11.34
N PRO A 300 6.00 -11.59 10.63
CA PRO A 300 5.09 -10.45 10.62
C PRO A 300 3.74 -10.75 9.97
N MET A 301 3.70 -11.54 8.89
CA MET A 301 2.47 -11.90 8.19
C MET A 301 1.57 -12.80 9.05
N ARG A 302 2.17 -13.68 9.87
CA ARG A 302 1.44 -14.47 10.86
C ARG A 302 0.82 -13.60 11.95
N LEU A 303 1.49 -12.51 12.34
CA LEU A 303 0.95 -11.55 13.29
C LEU A 303 -0.19 -10.73 12.68
N ILE A 304 -0.05 -10.28 11.42
CA ILE A 304 -1.10 -9.58 10.67
C ILE A 304 -2.33 -10.47 10.51
N ASN A 305 -2.17 -11.72 10.05
CA ASN A 305 -3.28 -12.67 9.92
C ASN A 305 -3.92 -12.98 11.27
N ARG A 306 -3.12 -13.10 12.35
CA ARG A 306 -3.63 -13.35 13.70
C ARG A 306 -4.38 -12.14 14.27
N MET A 307 -3.95 -10.91 13.97
CA MET A 307 -4.65 -9.68 14.35
C MET A 307 -5.93 -9.48 13.52
N ALA A 308 -5.89 -9.75 12.20
CA ALA A 308 -7.07 -9.74 11.34
C ALA A 308 -8.10 -10.79 11.78
N HIS A 309 -7.67 -12.01 12.12
CA HIS A 309 -8.53 -13.02 12.70
C HIS A 309 -9.06 -12.65 14.09
N ALA A 310 -8.28 -11.96 14.92
CA ALA A 310 -8.73 -11.47 16.23
C ALA A 310 -9.80 -10.36 16.10
N LEU A 311 -9.75 -9.56 15.04
CA LEU A 311 -10.77 -8.56 14.71
C LEU A 311 -12.02 -9.17 14.07
N ASN A 312 -11.92 -10.38 13.52
CA ASN A 312 -13.04 -11.19 13.01
C ASN A 312 -13.65 -12.13 14.05
N ALA A 313 -13.40 -11.91 15.35
CA ALA A 313 -14.03 -12.70 16.40
C ALA A 313 -15.56 -12.61 16.29
N ASN A 314 -16.22 -13.75 16.08
CA ASN A 314 -17.67 -13.88 15.95
C ASN A 314 -18.38 -13.47 17.25
N THR A 315 -18.65 -12.17 17.41
CA THR A 315 -19.56 -11.67 18.44
C THR A 315 -20.99 -11.86 17.95
N ARG A 316 -21.90 -12.33 18.82
CA ARG A 316 -23.34 -12.50 18.50
C ARG A 316 -23.97 -11.27 17.84
N ARG A 317 -23.46 -10.07 18.15
CA ARG A 317 -23.90 -8.79 17.60
C ARG A 317 -23.37 -8.50 16.18
N GLY A 318 -22.17 -8.97 15.84
CA GLY A 318 -21.60 -8.92 14.49
C GLY A 318 -22.16 -10.00 13.56
N SER A 319 -22.41 -11.20 14.09
CA SER A 319 -23.07 -12.29 13.34
C SER A 319 -24.47 -11.88 12.88
N ARG A 320 -25.26 -11.17 13.71
CA ARG A 320 -26.59 -10.68 13.30
C ARG A 320 -26.52 -9.72 12.11
N ARG A 321 -25.53 -8.80 12.08
CA ARG A 321 -25.34 -7.82 11.02
C ARG A 321 -24.77 -8.42 9.72
N ASN A 322 -23.96 -9.48 9.82
CA ASN A 322 -23.49 -10.26 8.66
C ASN A 322 -24.56 -11.22 8.12
N ILE A 323 -25.44 -11.76 8.97
CA ILE A 323 -26.57 -12.60 8.57
C ILE A 323 -27.64 -11.77 7.85
N GLU A 324 -27.87 -10.52 8.27
CA GLU A 324 -28.83 -9.60 7.64
C GLU A 324 -28.39 -9.11 6.25
N ALA A 325 -27.08 -9.11 5.96
CA ALA A 325 -26.55 -8.60 4.68
C ALA A 325 -26.51 -9.64 3.54
N HIS A 326 -26.67 -10.95 3.82
CA HIS A 326 -26.34 -12.01 2.86
C HIS A 326 -27.43 -13.09 2.63
N TYR A 327 -28.64 -12.93 3.18
CA TYR A 327 -29.74 -13.91 2.97
C TYR A 327 -31.08 -13.27 2.55
N ASP A 328 -31.03 -12.14 1.85
CA ASP A 328 -32.24 -11.50 1.28
C ASP A 328 -32.41 -11.81 -0.22
N LEU A 329 -31.81 -12.91 -0.70
CA LEU A 329 -32.06 -13.44 -2.03
C LEU A 329 -33.34 -14.30 -1.96
N GLY A 330 -34.45 -13.75 -2.43
CA GLY A 330 -35.73 -14.47 -2.47
C GLY A 330 -35.72 -15.64 -3.46
N ASN A 331 -36.74 -16.49 -3.38
CA ASN A 331 -36.90 -17.65 -4.28
C ASN A 331 -36.87 -17.28 -5.78
N GLU A 332 -37.25 -16.05 -6.14
CA GLU A 332 -37.17 -15.55 -7.52
C GLU A 332 -35.75 -15.52 -8.07
N PHE A 333 -34.74 -15.24 -7.23
CA PHE A 333 -33.34 -15.29 -7.65
C PHE A 333 -32.89 -16.72 -7.94
N TYR A 334 -33.22 -17.65 -7.05
CA TYR A 334 -32.80 -19.05 -7.14
C TYR A 334 -33.47 -19.79 -8.30
N ARG A 335 -34.73 -19.48 -8.62
CA ARG A 335 -35.46 -20.08 -9.75
C ARG A 335 -34.81 -19.83 -11.12
N GLN A 336 -33.95 -18.81 -11.25
CA GLN A 336 -33.30 -18.50 -12.51
C GLN A 336 -32.23 -19.52 -12.91
N TRP A 337 -31.70 -20.30 -11.96
CA TRP A 337 -30.56 -21.18 -12.20
C TRP A 337 -30.57 -22.50 -11.42
N LEU A 338 -31.49 -22.68 -10.46
CA LEU A 338 -31.78 -24.00 -9.89
C LEU A 338 -32.81 -24.76 -10.73
N ASP A 339 -32.79 -26.07 -10.58
CA ASP A 339 -33.84 -26.92 -11.12
C ASP A 339 -35.16 -26.75 -10.33
N PRO A 340 -36.30 -27.25 -10.83
CA PRO A 340 -37.60 -27.08 -10.18
C PRO A 340 -37.68 -27.60 -8.74
N SER A 341 -36.78 -28.52 -8.32
CA SER A 341 -36.73 -29.00 -6.93
C SER A 341 -36.17 -27.96 -5.94
N MET A 342 -35.59 -26.85 -6.42
CA MET A 342 -34.98 -25.78 -5.63
C MET A 342 -33.86 -26.29 -4.68
N LEU A 343 -33.21 -27.39 -5.03
CA LEU A 343 -32.14 -27.98 -4.22
C LEU A 343 -30.82 -27.24 -4.41
N TYR A 344 -30.48 -26.36 -3.46
CA TYR A 344 -29.19 -25.68 -3.45
C TYR A 344 -28.09 -26.53 -2.79
N SER A 345 -27.79 -27.68 -3.39
CA SER A 345 -26.73 -28.60 -2.94
C SER A 345 -26.26 -29.48 -4.09
N SER A 346 -25.16 -30.22 -3.89
CA SER A 346 -24.56 -31.05 -4.93
C SER A 346 -25.54 -32.07 -5.53
N ALA A 347 -25.40 -32.32 -6.83
CA ALA A 347 -26.11 -33.34 -7.60
C ALA A 347 -25.18 -34.51 -7.93
N ILE A 348 -25.73 -35.64 -8.42
CA ILE A 348 -24.94 -36.81 -8.83
C ILE A 348 -25.09 -36.99 -10.35
N PHE A 349 -24.02 -36.72 -11.10
CA PHE A 349 -23.96 -36.90 -12.56
C PHE A 349 -23.31 -38.25 -12.94
N ASP A 350 -23.86 -38.89 -13.96
CA ASP A 350 -23.38 -40.10 -14.63
C ASP A 350 -24.01 -40.23 -16.03
N ASP A 351 -23.74 -41.35 -16.71
CA ASP A 351 -24.25 -41.62 -18.06
C ASP A 351 -25.79 -41.60 -18.17
N THR A 352 -26.51 -41.73 -17.05
CA THR A 352 -27.98 -41.76 -17.00
C THR A 352 -28.61 -40.42 -16.59
N THR A 353 -27.80 -39.43 -16.21
CA THR A 353 -28.26 -38.15 -15.64
C THR A 353 -27.74 -36.96 -16.45
N PRO A 354 -28.20 -36.79 -17.71
CA PRO A 354 -27.70 -35.73 -18.61
C PRO A 354 -28.16 -34.32 -18.22
N THR A 355 -29.12 -34.18 -17.30
CA THR A 355 -29.64 -32.88 -16.84
C THR A 355 -29.50 -32.72 -15.33
N LEU A 356 -29.53 -31.46 -14.86
CA LEU A 356 -29.45 -31.13 -13.44
C LEU A 356 -30.61 -31.76 -12.65
N GLU A 357 -31.82 -31.76 -13.21
CA GLU A 357 -33.02 -32.37 -12.63
C GLU A 357 -32.81 -33.87 -12.40
N ALA A 358 -32.28 -34.57 -13.41
CA ALA A 358 -32.03 -36.00 -13.33
C ALA A 358 -30.95 -36.31 -12.27
N ALA A 359 -29.90 -35.49 -12.23
CA ALA A 359 -28.80 -35.62 -11.27
C ALA A 359 -29.23 -35.33 -9.82
N GLN A 360 -30.13 -34.36 -9.61
CA GLN A 360 -30.70 -34.06 -8.29
C GLN A 360 -31.66 -35.15 -7.83
N ARG A 361 -32.50 -35.68 -8.73
CA ARG A 361 -33.39 -36.81 -8.41
C ARG A 361 -32.59 -38.04 -8.00
N LYS A 362 -31.55 -38.39 -8.76
CA LYS A 362 -30.67 -39.52 -8.43
C LYS A 362 -30.02 -39.37 -7.05
N LYS A 363 -29.64 -38.15 -6.69
CA LYS A 363 -29.10 -37.86 -5.35
C LYS A 363 -30.14 -38.08 -4.25
N LEU A 364 -31.39 -37.69 -4.46
CA LEU A 364 -32.47 -37.96 -3.49
C LEU A 364 -32.74 -39.47 -3.36
N GLU A 365 -32.80 -40.21 -4.46
CA GLU A 365 -32.92 -41.67 -4.47
C GLU A 365 -31.79 -42.32 -3.67
N ARG A 366 -30.55 -41.89 -3.90
CA ARG A 366 -29.38 -42.39 -3.17
C ARG A 366 -29.42 -42.09 -1.66
N ILE A 367 -30.01 -40.96 -1.28
CA ILE A 367 -30.23 -40.62 0.14
C ILE A 367 -31.31 -41.52 0.74
N ALA A 368 -32.42 -41.74 0.03
CA ALA A 368 -33.51 -42.61 0.47
C ALA A 368 -33.04 -44.07 0.65
N GLU A 369 -32.25 -44.60 -0.30
CA GLU A 369 -31.61 -45.91 -0.20
C GLU A 369 -30.74 -46.03 1.06
N LYS A 370 -29.89 -45.03 1.33
CA LYS A 370 -29.01 -45.03 2.50
C LYS A 370 -29.77 -44.96 3.82
N LEU A 371 -30.94 -44.34 3.80
CA LEU A 371 -31.84 -44.22 4.96
C LEU A 371 -32.81 -45.40 5.09
N GLN A 372 -32.78 -46.37 4.17
CA GLN A 372 -33.68 -47.54 4.15
C GLN A 372 -35.17 -47.16 4.13
N LEU A 373 -35.51 -46.10 3.39
CA LEU A 373 -36.90 -45.63 3.25
C LEU A 373 -37.68 -46.36 2.13
N THR A 374 -36.98 -47.17 1.34
CA THR A 374 -37.46 -47.92 0.18
C THR A 374 -36.68 -49.20 0.00
#